data_AF-A0A9W5PK77-F1
#
_entry.id   AF-A0A9W5PK77-F1
#
_cell.length_a   1.000
_cell.length_b   1.000
_cell.length_c   1.000
_cell.angle_alpha   90.00
_cell.angle_beta   90.00
_cell.angle_gamma   90.00
#
_symmetry.space_group_name_H-M   'P 1'
#
loop_
_entity.id
_entity.type
_entity.pdbx_description
1 polymer ?
#
loop_
_entity_poly.entity_id
_entity_poly.type
_entity_poly.pdbx_seq_one_letter_code
_entity_poly.pdbx_strand_id
1 'polypeptide(L)'
;MQTNKKWSHLKQKQRETISNWLREAYIEKIKIYNRRLKAREHEDVLERVMSKIYDREIWIPDYEVEKYYKGKINRWYNKHISLDEKNDKEENI
;
A
#
# COMPACT_ATOMS: atom_id res chain seq x y z
N MET A 1 11.53 20.61 -5.03
CA MET A 1 11.33 20.38 -6.47
C MET A 1 10.42 19.18 -6.65
N GLN A 2 9.18 19.36 -7.12
CA GLN A 2 8.34 18.25 -7.55
C GLN A 2 8.84 17.78 -8.93
N THR A 3 9.10 16.48 -9.10
CA THR A 3 9.57 15.94 -10.38
C THR A 3 8.40 15.65 -11.31
N ASN A 4 8.55 15.77 -12.63
CA ASN A 4 7.52 15.32 -13.58
C ASN A 4 7.54 13.78 -13.76
N LYS A 5 8.00 13.03 -12.76
CA LYS A 5 8.28 11.60 -12.89
C LYS A 5 7.00 10.79 -12.68
N LYS A 6 6.50 10.17 -13.75
CA LYS A 6 5.38 9.24 -13.68
C LYS A 6 5.79 7.92 -13.02
N TRP A 7 4.82 7.22 -12.42
CA TRP A 7 5.02 5.88 -11.86
C TRP A 7 5.67 4.89 -12.85
N SER A 8 5.32 5.00 -14.14
CA SER A 8 5.89 4.18 -15.22
C SER A 8 7.39 4.41 -15.44
N HIS A 9 7.93 5.56 -15.04
CA HIS A 9 9.36 5.88 -15.15
C HIS A 9 10.19 5.36 -13.97
N LEU A 10 9.57 4.76 -12.96
CA LEU A 10 10.30 4.07 -11.89
C LEU A 10 10.85 2.73 -12.39
N LYS A 11 12.06 2.37 -11.91
CA LYS A 11 12.61 1.03 -12.16
C LYS A 11 11.67 -0.03 -11.57
N GLN A 12 11.61 -1.20 -12.19
CA GLN A 12 10.74 -2.29 -11.72
C GLN A 12 10.94 -2.59 -10.22
N LYS A 13 12.20 -2.74 -9.78
CA LYS A 13 12.54 -2.97 -8.37
C LYS A 13 12.07 -1.86 -7.43
N GLN A 14 12.05 -0.60 -7.88
CA GLN A 14 11.51 0.52 -7.11
C GLN A 14 9.97 0.41 -6.97
N ARG A 15 9.27 0.11 -8.07
CA ARG A 15 7.81 -0.08 -8.05
C ARG A 15 7.39 -1.23 -7.16
N GLU A 16 8.12 -2.35 -7.22
CA GLU A 16 7.88 -3.52 -6.36
C GLU A 16 8.12 -3.18 -4.90
N THR A 17 9.22 -2.49 -4.58
CA THR A 17 9.52 -2.04 -3.22
C THR A 17 8.40 -1.15 -2.67
N ILE A 18 8.00 -0.12 -3.42
CA ILE A 18 6.94 0.82 -2.98
C ILE A 18 5.61 0.08 -2.84
N SER A 19 5.27 -0.79 -3.80
CA SER A 19 4.07 -1.62 -3.72
C SER A 19 4.04 -2.50 -2.47
N ASN A 20 5.18 -3.10 -2.10
CA ASN A 20 5.28 -3.94 -0.91
C ASN A 20 5.07 -3.11 0.37
N TRP A 21 5.74 -1.96 0.48
CA TRP A 21 5.55 -1.07 1.64
C TRP A 21 4.12 -0.57 1.80
N LEU A 22 3.48 -0.17 0.70
CA LEU A 22 2.06 0.25 0.71
C LEU A 22 1.15 -0.89 1.15
N ARG A 23 1.38 -2.10 0.61
CA ARG A 23 0.58 -3.27 0.96
C ARG A 23 0.76 -3.65 2.42
N GLU A 24 1.99 -3.73 2.91
CA GLU A 24 2.30 -4.08 4.30
C GLU A 24 1.66 -3.09 5.27
N ALA A 25 1.89 -1.78 5.07
CA ALA A 25 1.32 -0.75 5.93
C ALA A 25 -0.22 -0.74 5.91
N TYR A 26 -0.82 -0.99 4.74
CA TYR A 26 -2.27 -1.12 4.62
C TYR A 26 -2.80 -2.34 5.38
N ILE A 27 -2.22 -3.52 5.17
CA ILE A 27 -2.67 -4.76 5.83
C ILE A 27 -2.47 -4.69 7.34
N GLU A 28 -1.37 -4.12 7.83
CA GLU A 28 -1.16 -3.87 9.26
C GLU A 28 -2.32 -3.07 9.87
N LYS A 29 -2.72 -1.95 9.23
CA LYS A 29 -3.85 -1.14 9.70
C LYS A 29 -5.18 -1.88 9.60
N ILE A 30 -5.42 -2.63 8.52
CA ILE A 30 -6.66 -3.43 8.40
C ILE A 30 -6.75 -4.47 9.51
N LYS A 31 -5.66 -5.18 9.84
CA LYS A 31 -5.63 -6.16 10.93
C LYS A 31 -5.95 -5.53 12.29
N ILE A 32 -5.46 -4.32 12.55
CA ILE A 32 -5.72 -3.60 13.80
C ILE A 32 -7.21 -3.22 13.91
N TYR A 33 -7.80 -2.71 12.83
CA TYR A 33 -9.18 -2.21 12.86
C TYR A 33 -10.24 -3.27 12.54
N ASN A 34 -9.84 -4.39 11.94
CA ASN A 34 -10.71 -5.44 11.41
C ASN A 34 -11.83 -4.90 10.48
N ARG A 35 -11.54 -3.85 9.72
CA ARG A 35 -12.45 -3.23 8.75
C ARG A 35 -11.67 -2.45 7.70
N ARG A 36 -12.35 -2.00 6.64
CA ARG A 36 -11.78 -1.02 5.69
C ARG A 36 -11.34 0.26 6.38
N LEU A 37 -10.25 0.85 5.87
CA LEU A 37 -9.71 2.09 6.39
C LEU A 37 -10.59 3.30 6.01
N LYS A 38 -10.58 4.32 6.86
CA LYS A 38 -11.14 5.66 6.64
C LYS A 38 -10.12 6.54 5.92
N ALA A 39 -10.58 7.67 5.37
CA ALA A 39 -9.72 8.60 4.63
C ALA A 39 -8.44 8.99 5.40
N ARG A 40 -8.57 9.40 6.66
CA ARG A 40 -7.43 9.74 7.51
C ARG A 40 -6.47 8.57 7.76
N GLU A 41 -6.99 7.36 7.89
CA GLU A 41 -6.17 6.16 8.08
C GLU A 41 -5.41 5.78 6.79
N HIS A 42 -5.95 6.14 5.62
CA HIS A 42 -5.24 6.03 4.34
C HIS A 42 -4.12 7.08 4.22
N GLU A 43 -4.33 8.29 4.71
CA GLU A 43 -3.30 9.34 4.77
C GLU A 43 -2.11 8.87 5.62
N ASP A 44 -2.35 8.28 6.80
CA ASP A 44 -1.27 7.71 7.64
C ASP A 44 -0.43 6.67 6.88
N VAL A 45 -1.08 5.81 6.09
CA VAL A 45 -0.40 4.77 5.29
C VAL A 45 0.48 5.43 4.22
N LEU A 46 -0.04 6.44 3.53
CA LEU A 46 0.69 7.16 2.51
C LEU A 46 1.87 7.92 3.11
N GLU A 47 1.66 8.68 4.19
CA GLU A 47 2.71 9.46 4.86
C GLU A 47 3.90 8.56 5.28
N ARG A 48 3.62 7.43 5.93
CA ARG A 48 4.65 6.46 6.33
C ARG A 48 5.46 5.93 5.15
N VAL A 49 4.80 5.67 4.01
CA VAL A 49 5.51 5.16 2.82
C VAL A 49 6.23 6.27 2.07
N MET A 50 5.68 7.48 2.02
CA MET A 50 6.34 8.64 1.43
C MET A 50 7.64 8.96 2.14
N SER A 51 7.69 8.89 3.47
CA SER A 51 8.94 9.01 4.23
C SER A 51 10.00 8.01 3.75
N LYS A 52 9.64 6.73 3.61
CA LYS A 52 10.56 5.68 3.12
C LYS A 52 11.02 5.90 1.66
N ILE A 53 10.17 6.50 0.83
CA ILE A 53 10.48 6.86 -0.55
C ILE A 53 11.54 7.97 -0.58
N TYR A 54 11.37 8.99 0.26
CA TYR A 54 12.33 10.08 0.40
C TYR A 54 13.67 9.58 0.98
N ASP A 55 13.65 8.72 1.99
CA ASP A 55 14.86 8.12 2.58
C ASP A 55 15.66 7.27 1.58
N ARG A 56 14.99 6.73 0.55
CA ARG A 56 15.63 6.00 -0.56
C ARG A 56 15.94 6.86 -1.78
N GLU A 57 15.79 8.18 -1.66
CA GLU A 57 16.06 9.16 -2.72
C GLU A 57 15.29 8.85 -4.02
N ILE A 58 14.09 8.29 -3.90
CA ILE A 58 13.23 8.00 -5.05
C ILE A 58 12.37 9.24 -5.34
N TRP A 59 12.81 10.05 -6.29
CA TRP A 59 12.10 11.28 -6.67
C TRP A 59 10.85 11.01 -7.53
N ILE A 60 9.70 10.86 -6.90
CA ILE A 60 8.37 10.72 -7.53
C ILE A 60 7.35 11.65 -6.86
N PRO A 61 6.39 12.25 -7.59
CA PRO A 61 5.30 12.99 -6.98
C PRO A 61 4.40 12.12 -6.13
N ASP A 62 3.99 12.67 -5.00
CA ASP A 62 3.09 12.04 -4.04
C ASP A 62 1.78 11.59 -4.69
N TYR A 63 1.23 12.40 -5.60
CA TYR A 63 -0.01 12.09 -6.31
C TYR A 63 0.10 10.83 -7.20
N GLU A 64 1.29 10.51 -7.72
CA GLU A 64 1.50 9.27 -8.50
C GLU A 64 1.45 8.03 -7.59
N VAL A 65 2.03 8.15 -6.39
CA VAL A 65 2.01 7.09 -5.37
C VAL A 65 0.59 6.90 -4.85
N GLU A 66 -0.11 7.99 -4.54
CA GLU A 66 -1.51 7.98 -4.10
C GLU A 66 -2.44 7.37 -5.17
N LYS A 67 -2.28 7.78 -6.44
CA LYS A 67 -3.06 7.22 -7.55
C LYS A 67 -2.83 5.71 -7.69
N TYR A 68 -1.58 5.27 -7.60
CA TYR A 68 -1.26 3.84 -7.61
C TYR A 68 -1.92 3.12 -6.43
N TYR A 69 -1.78 3.67 -5.23
CA TYR A 69 -2.33 3.12 -4.00
C TYR A 69 -3.86 2.93 -4.09
N LYS A 70 -4.60 3.99 -4.47
CA LYS A 70 -6.05 3.96 -4.64
C LYS A 70 -6.50 2.85 -5.60
N GLY A 71 -5.76 2.61 -6.68
CA GLY A 71 -6.02 1.52 -7.62
C GLY A 71 -5.76 0.10 -7.08
N LYS A 72 -5.06 -0.04 -5.94
CA LYS A 72 -4.67 -1.34 -5.36
C LYS A 72 -5.48 -1.74 -4.12
N ILE A 73 -5.99 -0.78 -3.35
CA ILE A 73 -6.68 -1.01 -2.07
C ILE A 73 -7.73 -2.12 -2.17
N ASN A 74 -8.64 -2.06 -3.15
CA ASN A 74 -9.71 -3.05 -3.31
C ASN A 74 -9.17 -4.46 -3.54
N ARG A 75 -8.13 -4.59 -4.36
CA ARG A 75 -7.49 -5.88 -4.63
C ARG A 75 -6.81 -6.44 -3.40
N TRP A 76 -6.11 -5.60 -2.64
CA TRP A 76 -5.43 -6.03 -1.41
C TRP A 76 -6.43 -6.43 -0.33
N TYR A 77 -7.51 -5.67 -0.16
CA TYR A 77 -8.59 -5.98 0.77
C TYR A 77 -9.22 -7.33 0.47
N ASN A 78 -9.69 -7.54 -0.78
CA ASN A 78 -10.35 -8.78 -1.15
C ASN A 78 -9.40 -9.99 -1.00
N LYS A 79 -8.11 -9.81 -1.34
CA LYS A 79 -7.12 -10.87 -1.16
C LYS A 79 -6.91 -11.20 0.32
N HIS A 80 -6.90 -10.20 1.21
CA HIS A 80 -6.76 -10.43 2.65
C HIS A 80 -7.96 -11.18 3.21
N ILE A 81 -9.18 -10.74 2.93
CA ILE A 81 -10.40 -11.43 3.38
C ILE A 81 -10.42 -12.89 2.88
N SER A 82 -10.10 -13.12 1.60
CA SER A 82 -10.06 -14.48 1.05
C SER A 82 -8.97 -15.39 1.65
N LEU A 83 -7.92 -14.82 2.23
CA LEU A 83 -6.86 -15.57 2.90
C LEU A 83 -7.27 -15.88 4.34
N ASP A 84 -7.84 -14.90 5.03
CA ASP A 84 -8.35 -15.07 6.39
C ASP A 84 -9.47 -16.14 6.40
N GLU A 85 -10.43 -16.08 5.46
CA GLU A 85 -11.47 -17.10 5.29
C GLU A 85 -10.95 -18.52 5.01
N LYS A 86 -9.74 -18.66 4.44
CA LYS A 86 -9.13 -19.97 4.19
C LYS A 86 -8.42 -20.49 5.44
N ASN A 87 -7.68 -19.62 6.12
CA ASN A 87 -7.00 -19.96 7.36
C ASN A 87 -8.01 -20.40 8.43
N ASP A 88 -9.15 -19.70 8.56
CA ASP A 88 -10.23 -20.07 9.48
C ASP A 88 -10.82 -21.47 9.17
N LYS A 89 -10.82 -21.91 7.91
CA LYS A 89 -11.31 -23.24 7.53
C LYS A 89 -10.27 -24.34 7.81
N GLU A 90 -8.98 -24.04 7.70
CA GLU A 90 -7.91 -24.99 7.99
C GLU A 90 -7.70 -25.20 9.49
N GLU A 91 -7.97 -24.20 10.34
CA GLU A 91 -7.86 -24.32 11.79
C GLU A 91 -9.07 -25.02 12.46
N ASN A 92 -10.19 -25.19 11.76
CA ASN A 92 -11.42 -25.83 12.26
C ASN A 92 -11.63 -27.27 11.75
N ILE A 93 -10.59 -27.92 11.20
CA ILE A 93 -10.56 -29.34 10.77
C ILE A 93 -9.59 -30.12 11.67
#